data_AF-A0A392T0G2-F1
#
_entry.id   AF-A0A392T0G2-F1
#
_cell.length_a   1.000
_cell.length_b   1.000
_cell.length_c   1.000
_cell.angle_alpha   90.00
_cell.angle_beta   90.00
_cell.angle_gamma   90.00
#
_symmetry.space_group_name_H-M   'P 1'
#
loop_
_entity.id
_entity.type
_entity.pdbx_description
1 polymer ?
#
loop_
_entity_poly.entity_id
_entity_poly.type
_entity_poly.pdbx_seq_one_letter_code
_entity_poly.pdbx_strand_id
1 'polypeptide(L)'
;MSHKPTLFTGGYNPEGAIEWLDKVEIIFEAMGCTEENNTVLGTYVLREEAIVWWRNVKLRIGVVGVAIVWETFKREFLRKYFPADVKNKKVIE
;
A
#
# COMPACT_ATOMS: atom_id res chain seq x y z
N MET A 1 -2.51 -9.75 22.53
CA MET A 1 -1.88 -8.61 21.83
C MET A 1 -2.93 -8.01 20.91
N SER A 2 -3.34 -6.77 21.13
CA SER A 2 -4.28 -6.09 20.22
C SER A 2 -3.47 -5.52 19.07
N HIS A 3 -3.36 -6.27 17.97
CA HIS A 3 -2.87 -5.72 16.72
C HIS A 3 -3.98 -4.82 16.18
N LYS A 4 -4.01 -3.56 16.60
CA LYS A 4 -4.86 -2.56 15.95
C LYS A 4 -4.47 -2.57 14.46
N PRO A 5 -5.42 -2.72 13.53
CA PRO A 5 -5.10 -2.67 12.11
C PRO A 5 -4.42 -1.34 11.83
N THR A 6 -3.25 -1.36 11.21
CA THR A 6 -2.56 -0.15 10.78
C THR A 6 -3.36 0.44 9.63
N LEU A 7 -4.26 1.39 9.94
CA LEU A 7 -5.07 2.06 8.93
C LEU A 7 -4.22 3.08 8.19
N PHE A 8 -4.46 3.21 6.89
CA PHE A 8 -3.85 4.26 6.08
C PHE A 8 -4.92 5.09 5.39
N THR A 9 -4.98 6.37 5.74
CA THR A 9 -5.98 7.32 5.23
C THR A 9 -5.52 8.06 3.97
N GLY A 10 -4.21 8.05 3.68
CA GLY A 10 -3.61 8.77 2.56
C GLY A 10 -2.88 10.05 2.99
N GLY A 11 -2.86 11.04 2.10
CA GLY A 11 -2.20 12.33 2.34
C GLY A 11 -0.71 12.38 1.94
N TYR A 12 -0.12 13.58 2.03
CA TYR A 12 1.29 13.81 1.69
C TYR A 12 2.18 13.57 2.91
N ASN A 13 2.41 12.30 3.23
CA ASN A 13 3.35 11.88 4.27
C ASN A 13 4.22 10.71 3.73
N PRO A 14 5.32 11.03 3.02
CA PRO A 14 6.17 10.05 2.37
C PRO A 14 6.80 9.04 3.35
N GLU A 15 7.29 9.49 4.52
CA GLU A 15 7.82 8.57 5.54
C GLU A 15 6.72 7.68 6.13
N GLY A 16 5.57 8.25 6.49
CA GLY A 16 4.46 7.50 7.06
C GLY A 16 3.88 6.46 6.09
N ALA A 17 3.91 6.72 4.79
CA ALA A 17 3.52 5.76 3.77
C ALA A 17 4.47 4.56 3.70
N ILE A 18 5.79 4.78 3.80
CA ILE A 18 6.79 3.70 3.85
C ILE A 18 6.63 2.90 5.14
N GLU A 19 6.58 3.58 6.29
CA GLU A 19 6.42 2.93 7.59
C GLU A 19 5.14 2.08 7.65
N TRP A 20 4.05 2.59 7.07
CA TRP A 20 2.81 1.84 6.97
C TRP A 20 2.97 0.57 6.12
N LEU A 21 3.62 0.68 4.97
CA LEU A 21 3.82 -0.45 4.07
C LEU A 21 4.66 -1.54 4.73
N ASP A 22 5.79 -1.17 5.35
CA ASP A 22 6.67 -2.10 6.06
C ASP A 22 5.92 -2.83 7.19
N LYS A 23 5.13 -2.10 7.99
CA LYS A 23 4.32 -2.68 9.06
C LYS A 23 3.30 -3.69 8.55
N VAL A 24 2.66 -3.41 7.41
CA VAL A 24 1.69 -4.32 6.80
C VAL A 24 2.37 -5.59 6.28
N GLU A 25 3.55 -5.46 5.66
CA GLU A 25 4.31 -6.62 5.18
C GLU A 25 4.79 -7.52 6.33
N ILE A 26 5.26 -6.95 7.44
CA ILE A 26 5.61 -7.72 8.65
C ILE A 26 4.40 -8.48 9.20
N ILE A 27 3.21 -7.86 9.17
CA ILE A 27 1.97 -8.51 9.61
C ILE A 27 1.62 -9.69 8.70
N PHE A 28 1.74 -9.53 7.37
CA PHE A 28 1.48 -10.63 6.43
C PHE A 28 2.43 -11.79 6.61
N GLU A 29 3.72 -11.51 6.81
CA GLU A 29 4.73 -12.53 7.11
C GLU A 29 4.40 -13.27 8.41
N ALA A 30 4.11 -12.53 9.49
CA ALA A 30 3.77 -13.11 10.78
C ALA A 30 2.48 -13.96 10.75
N MET A 31 1.53 -13.62 9.88
CA MET A 31 0.29 -14.38 9.69
C MET A 31 0.42 -15.53 8.67
N GLY A 32 1.55 -15.65 7.97
CA GLY A 32 1.72 -16.64 6.89
C GLY A 32 0.75 -16.41 5.73
N CYS A 33 0.43 -15.16 5.40
CA CYS A 33 -0.47 -14.83 4.30
C CYS A 33 0.15 -15.22 2.95
N THR A 34 -0.69 -15.76 2.06
CA THR A 34 -0.30 -15.99 0.67
C THR A 34 -0.28 -14.68 -0.11
N GLU A 35 0.47 -14.64 -1.22
CA GLU A 35 0.58 -13.45 -2.06
C GLU A 35 -0.80 -12.99 -2.59
N GLU A 36 -1.72 -13.93 -2.87
CA GLU A 36 -3.08 -13.62 -3.30
C GLU A 36 -3.89 -12.90 -2.22
N ASN A 37 -3.68 -13.27 -0.95
CA ASN A 37 -4.39 -12.69 0.19
C ASN A 37 -3.83 -11.32 0.59
N ASN A 38 -2.55 -11.05 0.35
CA ASN A 38 -1.89 -9.80 0.72
C ASN A 38 -2.58 -8.57 0.12
N THR A 39 -2.92 -8.59 -1.18
CA THR A 39 -3.64 -7.46 -1.79
C THR A 39 -5.03 -7.27 -1.19
N VAL A 40 -5.76 -8.35 -0.91
CA VAL A 40 -7.10 -8.25 -0.32
C VAL A 40 -7.02 -7.62 1.06
N LEU A 41 -6.14 -8.13 1.92
CA LEU A 41 -5.96 -7.65 3.29
C LEU A 41 -5.35 -6.25 3.36
N GLY A 42 -4.37 -5.95 2.53
CA GLY A 42 -3.69 -4.65 2.52
C GLY A 42 -4.60 -3.53 2.05
N THR A 43 -5.49 -3.84 1.10
CA THR A 43 -6.47 -2.86 0.62
C THR A 43 -7.67 -2.73 1.56
N TYR A 44 -7.95 -3.76 2.37
CA TYR A 44 -8.98 -3.72 3.42
C TYR A 44 -8.64 -2.73 4.54
N VAL A 45 -7.37 -2.42 4.80
CA VAL A 45 -6.97 -1.46 5.84
C VAL A 45 -6.79 -0.02 5.33
N LEU A 46 -7.02 0.24 4.04
CA LEU A 46 -7.07 1.59 3.49
C LEU A 46 -8.38 2.30 3.90
N ARG A 47 -8.30 3.60 4.16
CA ARG A 47 -9.41 4.45 4.57
C ARG A 47 -9.41 5.74 3.76
N GLU A 48 -10.52 6.45 3.80
CA GLU A 48 -10.66 7.82 3.27
C GLU A 48 -10.12 8.00 1.83
N GLU A 49 -9.12 8.86 1.63
CA GLU A 49 -8.55 9.16 0.32
C GLU A 49 -7.87 7.93 -0.29
N ALA A 50 -7.18 7.12 0.52
CA ALA A 50 -6.44 5.97 0.04
C ALA A 50 -7.33 4.88 -0.55
N ILE A 51 -8.49 4.58 0.05
CA ILE A 51 -9.39 3.56 -0.52
C ILE A 51 -10.05 4.04 -1.82
N VAL A 52 -10.36 5.34 -1.93
CA VAL A 52 -10.89 5.95 -3.15
C VAL A 52 -9.84 5.91 -4.26
N TRP A 53 -8.60 6.30 -3.95
CA TRP A 53 -7.47 6.21 -4.87
C TRP A 53 -7.27 4.78 -5.38
N TRP A 54 -7.24 3.79 -4.48
CA TRP A 54 -6.99 2.40 -4.87
C TRP A 54 -8.08 1.85 -5.79
N ARG A 55 -9.36 2.17 -5.53
CA ARG A 55 -10.47 1.78 -6.41
C ARG A 55 -10.27 2.31 -7.84
N ASN A 56 -9.83 3.56 -7.98
CA ASN A 56 -9.58 4.17 -9.29
C ASN A 56 -8.37 3.54 -10.00
N VAL A 57 -7.30 3.21 -9.26
CA VAL A 57 -6.15 2.48 -9.80
C VAL A 57 -6.58 1.10 -10.27
N LYS A 58 -7.34 0.37 -9.45
CA LYS A 58 -7.84 -0.97 -9.78
C LYS A 58 -8.69 -0.99 -11.05
N LEU A 59 -9.50 0.05 -11.30
CA LEU A 59 -10.24 0.18 -12.56
C LEU A 59 -9.34 0.40 -13.78
N ARG A 60 -8.21 1.10 -13.60
CA ARG A 60 -7.25 1.38 -14.67
C ARG A 60 -6.36 0.19 -15.01
N ILE A 61 -5.92 -0.57 -14.02
CA ILE A 61 -4.91 -1.63 -14.19
C ILE A 61 -5.49 -3.04 -14.12
N GLY A 62 -6.72 -3.18 -13.63
CA GLY A 62 -7.39 -4.47 -13.47
C GLY A 62 -7.80 -5.06 -14.81
N VAL A 63 -7.53 -6.35 -14.98
CA VAL A 63 -8.06 -7.15 -16.07
C VAL A 63 -9.17 -8.03 -15.49
N VAL A 64 -10.29 -8.16 -16.20
CA VAL A 64 -11.43 -8.98 -15.76
C VAL A 64 -10.95 -10.42 -15.49
N GLY A 65 -11.25 -10.93 -14.30
CA GLY A 65 -10.88 -12.29 -13.89
C GLY A 65 -9.42 -12.44 -13.42
N VAL A 66 -8.60 -11.39 -13.44
CA VAL A 66 -7.20 -11.43 -12.99
C VAL A 66 -7.04 -10.66 -11.68
N ALA A 67 -6.54 -11.34 -10.65
CA ALA A 67 -6.22 -10.71 -9.37
C ALA A 67 -5.00 -9.79 -9.51
N ILE A 68 -5.05 -8.62 -8.88
CA ILE A 68 -3.89 -7.74 -8.79
C ILE A 68 -2.98 -8.27 -7.67
N VAL A 69 -1.78 -8.69 -8.02
CA VAL A 69 -0.78 -9.15 -7.05
C VAL A 69 -0.22 -8.02 -6.20
N TRP A 70 0.30 -8.36 -5.02
CA TRP A 70 0.74 -7.39 -4.01
C TRP A 70 1.84 -6.46 -4.53
N GLU A 71 2.79 -6.98 -5.32
CA GLU A 71 3.85 -6.17 -5.92
C GLU A 71 3.32 -5.05 -6.84
N THR A 72 2.22 -5.30 -7.54
CA THR A 72 1.57 -4.29 -8.38
C THR A 72 0.92 -3.21 -7.52
N PHE A 73 0.29 -3.60 -6.41
CA PHE A 73 -0.22 -2.63 -5.43
C PHE A 73 0.91 -1.75 -4.89
N LYS A 74 2.02 -2.34 -4.41
CA LYS A 74 3.16 -1.60 -3.86
C LYS A 74 3.73 -0.56 -4.81
N ARG A 75 3.89 -0.94 -6.08
CA ARG A 75 4.38 -0.03 -7.12
C ARG A 75 3.49 1.20 -7.27
N GLU A 76 2.18 1.00 -7.40
CA GLU A 76 1.23 2.11 -7.54
C GLU A 76 1.14 2.93 -6.25
N PHE A 77 1.18 2.28 -5.09
CA PHE A 77 1.16 2.93 -3.78
C PHE A 77 2.36 3.86 -3.59
N LEU A 78 3.57 3.36 -3.80
CA LEU A 78 4.79 4.17 -3.71
C LEU A 78 4.82 5.28 -4.75
N ARG A 79 4.30 5.05 -5.97
CA ARG A 79 4.21 6.10 -6.99
C ARG A 79 3.29 7.25 -6.55
N LYS A 80 2.21 6.96 -5.83
CA LYS A 80 1.22 7.93 -5.35
C LYS A 80 1.68 8.68 -4.10
N TYR A 81 2.20 7.96 -3.11
CA TYR A 81 2.48 8.51 -1.77
C TYR A 81 3.96 8.78 -1.50
N PHE A 82 4.85 8.27 -2.35
CA PHE A 82 6.29 8.49 -2.29
C PHE A 82 6.86 8.99 -3.64
N PRO A 83 6.44 10.19 -4.10
CA PRO A 83 6.82 10.73 -5.40
C PRO A 83 8.32 10.99 -5.50
N ALA A 84 8.84 10.99 -6.74
CA ALA A 84 10.27 11.08 -7.03
C ALA A 84 10.95 12.33 -6.45
N ASP A 85 10.22 13.43 -6.27
CA ASP A 85 10.74 14.67 -5.67
C ASP A 85 11.22 14.49 -4.22
N VAL A 86 10.66 13.50 -3.50
CA VAL A 86 11.08 13.13 -2.14
C VAL A 86 12.26 12.16 -2.18
N LYS A 87 12.29 11.24 -3.16
CA LYS A 87 13.43 10.32 -3.38
C LYS A 87 14.72 11.07 -3.65
N ASN A 88 14.66 12.15 -4.43
CA ASN A 88 15.85 12.92 -4.81
C ASN A 88 16.39 13.80 -3.67
N LYS A 89 15.57 14.18 -2.68
CA LYS A 89 16.04 14.95 -1.51
C LYS A 89 16.82 14.10 -0.50
N LYS A 90 16.53 12.81 -0.37
CA LYS A 90 17.25 11.89 0.54
C LYS A 90 18.66 11.49 0.08
N VAL A 91 19.06 11.86 -1.15
CA VAL A 91 20.40 11.56 -1.68
C VAL A 91 21.42 12.68 -1.35
N ILE A 92 20.96 13.79 -0.74
CA ILE A 92 21.79 14.99 -0.50
C ILE A 92 22.08 15.20 1.02
N GLU A 93 21.78 14.22 1.88
CA GLU A 93 22.27 14.21 3.28
C GLU A 93 23.27 13.07 3.52
#